data_AF-A0A920CQX3-F1
#
_entry.id   AF-A0A920CQX3-F1
#
_cell.length_a   1.000
_cell.length_b   1.000
_cell.length_c   1.000
_cell.angle_alpha   90.00
_cell.angle_beta   90.00
_cell.angle_gamma   90.00
#
_symmetry.space_group_name_H-M   'P 1'
#
loop_
_entity.id
_entity.type
_entity.pdbx_description
1 polymer ?
#
loop_
_entity_poly.entity_id
_entity_poly.type
_entity_poly.pdbx_seq_one_letter_code
_entity_poly.pdbx_strand_id
1 'polypeptide(L)'
;MDGITPGLFFGAYILPPEFVECGQDVAKFMPYMDFIAPMAYFDDWDFPPSWVYDDTGILSQTRQKTGGAEIIATLDTDWTDAQYHNVHQGIRANFPEISNLGFFVYGKWTDNEMKKINNRASW
;
A
#
# COMPACT_ATOMS: atom_id res chain seq x y z
N MET A 1 -18.46 2.21 -22.45
CA MET A 1 -18.30 0.78 -22.79
C MET A 1 -19.19 0.02 -21.84
N ASP A 2 -20.13 -0.77 -22.34
CA ASP A 2 -20.91 -1.68 -21.50
C ASP A 2 -20.00 -2.88 -21.19
N GLY A 3 -19.32 -2.83 -20.04
CA GLY A 3 -18.37 -3.85 -19.61
C GLY A 3 -19.07 -5.18 -19.29
N ILE A 4 -18.32 -6.30 -19.37
CA ILE A 4 -18.81 -7.65 -19.01
C ILE A 4 -19.22 -7.71 -17.53
N THR A 5 -18.62 -6.87 -16.69
CA THR A 5 -18.94 -6.77 -15.26
C THR A 5 -18.93 -5.30 -14.84
N PRO A 6 -20.06 -4.58 -15.04
CA PRO A 6 -20.18 -3.19 -14.59
C PRO A 6 -19.99 -3.09 -13.07
N GLY A 7 -19.25 -2.09 -12.61
CA GLY A 7 -18.96 -1.89 -11.18
C GLY A 7 -17.88 -2.81 -10.61
N LEU A 8 -17.10 -3.51 -11.44
CA LEU A 8 -15.89 -4.19 -10.98
C LEU A 8 -14.89 -3.16 -10.44
N PHE A 9 -14.44 -3.35 -9.21
CA PHE A 9 -13.40 -2.55 -8.59
C PHE A 9 -12.02 -3.08 -9.00
N PHE A 10 -11.26 -2.28 -9.73
CA PHE A 10 -10.03 -2.68 -10.41
C PHE A 10 -8.85 -1.78 -10.02
N GLY A 11 -7.69 -2.38 -9.81
CA GLY A 11 -6.49 -1.65 -9.42
C GLY A 11 -5.23 -2.47 -9.61
N ALA A 12 -4.10 -1.88 -9.27
CA ALA A 12 -2.79 -2.51 -9.45
C ALA A 12 -1.89 -2.32 -8.23
N TYR A 13 -1.09 -3.36 -7.96
CA TYR A 13 0.07 -3.21 -7.10
C TYR A 13 1.19 -2.50 -7.86
N ILE A 14 1.82 -1.52 -7.22
CA ILE A 14 2.92 -0.76 -7.80
C ILE A 14 4.15 -0.85 -6.91
N LEU A 15 5.30 -0.98 -7.55
CA LEU A 15 6.60 -0.86 -6.91
C LEU A 15 6.89 0.60 -6.55
N PRO A 16 7.86 0.83 -5.66
CA PRO A 16 8.29 2.17 -5.35
C PRO A 16 8.72 2.94 -6.61
N PRO A 17 8.44 4.26 -6.72
CA PRO A 17 8.79 5.05 -7.89
C PRO A 17 10.29 5.10 -8.23
N GLU A 18 11.14 4.70 -7.29
CA GLU A 18 12.58 4.52 -7.47
C GLU A 18 12.92 3.39 -8.47
N PHE A 19 12.02 2.42 -8.68
CA PHE A 19 12.18 1.28 -9.61
C PHE A 19 11.69 1.64 -11.03
N VAL A 20 12.43 2.51 -11.71
CA VAL A 20 12.04 3.07 -13.02
C VAL A 20 12.06 2.05 -14.17
N GLU A 21 12.75 0.93 -14.00
CA GLU A 21 12.88 -0.15 -14.97
C GLU A 21 11.59 -0.98 -15.13
N CYS A 22 10.65 -0.87 -14.20
CA CYS A 22 9.43 -1.70 -14.17
C CYS A 22 8.31 -1.18 -15.08
N GLY A 23 8.48 -0.01 -15.72
CA GLY A 23 7.50 0.55 -16.65
C GLY A 23 6.15 0.91 -16.01
N GLN A 24 6.12 1.11 -14.69
CA GLN A 24 4.91 1.46 -13.94
C GLN A 24 4.78 2.98 -13.82
N ASP A 25 3.75 3.54 -14.46
CA ASP A 25 3.44 4.97 -14.39
C ASP A 25 2.01 5.15 -13.89
N VAL A 26 1.89 5.44 -12.60
CA VAL A 26 0.61 5.61 -11.90
C VAL A 26 -0.28 6.62 -12.62
N ALA A 27 0.26 7.75 -13.05
CA ALA A 27 -0.51 8.80 -13.70
C ALA A 27 -1.14 8.32 -15.03
N LYS A 28 -0.49 7.37 -15.72
CA LYS A 28 -1.03 6.75 -16.94
C LYS A 28 -2.04 5.64 -16.66
N PHE A 29 -1.96 4.99 -15.50
CA PHE A 29 -2.88 3.91 -15.11
C PHE A 29 -4.18 4.44 -14.53
N MET A 30 -4.14 5.54 -13.77
CA MET A 30 -5.31 6.01 -13.03
C MET A 30 -6.58 6.29 -13.85
N PRO A 31 -6.53 6.76 -15.10
CA PRO A 31 -7.74 6.90 -15.91
C PRO A 31 -8.50 5.57 -16.14
N TYR A 32 -7.90 4.43 -15.80
CA TYR A 32 -8.42 3.09 -16.04
C TYR A 32 -8.54 2.24 -14.77
N MET A 33 -8.27 2.80 -13.58
CA MET A 33 -8.23 2.08 -12.31
C MET A 33 -9.00 2.85 -11.23
N ASP A 34 -9.61 2.11 -10.32
CA ASP A 34 -10.34 2.66 -9.17
C ASP A 34 -9.41 2.91 -7.97
N PHE A 35 -8.36 2.09 -7.83
CA PHE A 35 -7.39 2.19 -6.74
C PHE A 35 -5.96 1.83 -7.17
N ILE A 36 -5.00 2.26 -6.38
CA ILE A 36 -3.59 1.85 -6.47
C ILE A 36 -3.10 1.31 -5.13
N ALA A 37 -2.28 0.26 -5.20
CA ALA A 37 -1.77 -0.43 -4.03
C ALA A 37 -0.22 -0.37 -4.00
N PRO A 38 0.37 0.70 -3.45
CA PRO A 38 1.83 0.80 -3.35
C PRO A 38 2.38 -0.28 -2.40
N MET A 39 3.42 -0.98 -2.84
CA MET A 39 4.17 -1.97 -2.06
C MET A 39 5.11 -1.26 -1.08
N ALA A 40 4.58 -0.88 0.08
CA ALA A 40 5.27 -0.11 1.11
C ALA A 40 6.14 -0.98 2.03
N TYR A 41 6.91 -1.89 1.45
CA TYR A 41 7.79 -2.86 2.13
C TYR A 41 9.14 -2.20 2.44
N PHE A 42 9.17 -1.28 3.40
CA PHE A 42 10.35 -0.42 3.61
C PHE A 42 11.65 -1.21 3.82
N ASP A 43 11.59 -2.37 4.48
CA ASP A 43 12.75 -3.21 4.80
C ASP A 43 13.23 -4.05 3.62
N ASP A 44 12.33 -4.55 2.78
CA ASP A 44 12.68 -5.17 1.49
C ASP A 44 13.50 -4.23 0.59
N TRP A 45 13.31 -2.92 0.76
CA TRP A 45 13.92 -1.88 -0.06
C TRP A 45 15.03 -1.09 0.68
N ASP A 46 15.46 -1.52 1.87
CA ASP A 46 16.47 -0.85 2.69
C ASP A 46 16.17 0.62 3.08
N PHE A 47 14.88 0.96 3.21
CA PHE A 47 14.41 2.27 3.68
C PHE A 47 14.10 2.28 5.19
N PRO A 48 14.08 3.45 5.86
CA PRO A 48 13.56 3.56 7.22
C PRO A 48 12.03 3.39 7.25
N PRO A 49 11.41 2.97 8.38
CA PRO A 49 9.94 2.87 8.48
C PRO A 49 9.20 4.16 8.13
N SER A 50 9.81 5.32 8.39
CA SER A 50 9.23 6.63 8.09
C SER A 50 9.09 6.91 6.59
N TRP A 51 9.88 6.23 5.74
CA TRP A 51 9.72 6.30 4.30
C TRP A 51 8.32 5.87 3.83
N VAL A 52 7.57 5.11 4.61
CA VAL A 52 6.17 4.82 4.27
C VAL A 52 5.32 6.08 4.30
N TYR A 53 5.47 6.93 5.32
CA TYR A 53 4.53 8.01 5.64
C TYR A 53 5.10 9.43 5.61
N ASP A 54 6.39 9.60 5.35
CA ASP A 54 7.03 10.92 5.25
C ASP A 54 6.63 11.64 3.94
N ASP A 55 6.82 12.96 3.91
CA ASP A 55 6.47 13.82 2.76
C ASP A 55 7.20 13.48 1.47
N THR A 56 8.35 12.81 1.56
CA THR A 56 9.13 12.31 0.41
C THR A 56 8.99 10.80 0.20
N GLY A 57 8.19 10.15 1.05
CA GLY A 57 7.99 8.70 1.09
C GLY A 57 7.02 8.18 0.03
N ILE A 58 6.89 6.85 -0.03
CA ILE A 58 6.10 6.17 -1.08
C ILE A 58 4.64 6.62 -1.13
N LEU A 59 3.99 6.85 0.03
CA LEU A 59 2.58 7.27 0.04
C LEU A 59 2.41 8.69 -0.47
N SER A 60 3.31 9.62 -0.12
CA SER A 60 3.31 10.97 -0.66
C SER A 60 3.55 10.97 -2.17
N GLN A 61 4.58 10.25 -2.63
CA GLN A 61 4.90 10.14 -4.06
C GLN A 61 3.76 9.49 -4.85
N THR A 62 3.09 8.49 -4.28
CA THR A 62 1.92 7.84 -4.88
C THR A 62 0.75 8.83 -4.96
N ARG A 63 0.41 9.50 -3.86
CA ARG A 63 -0.68 10.50 -3.79
C ARG A 63 -0.54 11.61 -4.82
N GLN A 64 0.68 12.08 -5.08
CA GLN A 64 0.95 13.09 -6.11
C GLN A 64 0.57 12.62 -7.52
N LYS A 65 0.59 11.31 -7.78
CA LYS A 65 0.31 10.70 -9.09
C LYS A 65 -1.10 10.13 -9.21
N THR A 66 -1.79 9.83 -8.10
CA THR A 66 -3.12 9.18 -8.15
C THR A 66 -4.27 10.12 -8.51
N GLY A 67 -4.09 11.44 -8.44
CA GLY A 67 -5.15 12.40 -8.77
C GLY A 67 -6.40 12.29 -7.87
N GLY A 68 -6.26 11.72 -6.67
CA GLY A 68 -7.36 11.55 -5.70
C GLY A 68 -8.03 10.17 -5.71
N ALA A 69 -7.54 9.23 -6.51
CA ALA A 69 -8.00 7.84 -6.44
C ALA A 69 -7.58 7.15 -5.13
N GLU A 70 -8.25 6.05 -4.80
CA GLU A 70 -8.02 5.33 -3.56
C GLU A 70 -6.62 4.72 -3.51
N ILE A 71 -5.95 4.92 -2.37
CA ILE A 71 -4.68 4.27 -2.06
C ILE A 71 -4.93 3.19 -1.03
N ILE A 72 -4.56 1.95 -1.36
CA ILE A 72 -4.54 0.83 -0.42
C ILE A 72 -3.07 0.51 -0.12
N ALA A 73 -2.52 1.13 0.93
CA ALA A 73 -1.12 0.93 1.29
C ALA A 73 -0.89 -0.55 1.61
N THR A 74 -0.05 -1.23 0.82
CA THR A 74 0.22 -2.65 1.01
C THR A 74 1.47 -2.78 1.85
N LEU A 75 1.31 -3.31 3.06
CA LEU A 75 2.36 -3.52 4.04
C LEU A 75 2.87 -4.95 3.98
N ASP A 76 4.10 -5.18 4.43
CA ASP A 76 4.60 -6.53 4.62
C ASP A 76 3.97 -7.17 5.85
N THR A 77 4.26 -8.44 6.10
CA THR A 77 3.68 -9.27 7.17
C THR A 77 4.67 -9.70 8.25
N ASP A 78 5.96 -9.49 8.04
CA ASP A 78 7.05 -9.99 8.88
C ASP A 78 7.77 -8.93 9.74
N TRP A 79 7.28 -7.68 9.77
CA TRP A 79 7.80 -6.65 10.67
C TRP A 79 7.57 -6.95 12.16
N THR A 80 8.35 -6.28 13.01
CA THR A 80 8.10 -6.23 14.46
C THR A 80 6.87 -5.39 14.79
N ASP A 81 6.23 -5.66 15.93
CA ASP A 81 5.08 -4.87 16.41
C ASP A 81 5.41 -3.37 16.54
N ALA A 82 6.64 -3.05 16.94
CA ALA A 82 7.09 -1.65 17.05
C ALA A 82 7.14 -0.96 15.68
N GLN A 83 7.59 -1.65 14.63
CA GLN A 83 7.60 -1.13 13.27
C GLN A 83 6.18 -0.93 12.74
N TYR A 84 5.28 -1.90 12.93
CA TYR A 84 3.87 -1.73 12.55
C TYR A 84 3.22 -0.56 13.26
N HIS A 85 3.40 -0.44 14.58
CA HIS A 85 2.83 0.68 15.32
C HIS A 85 3.36 2.03 14.82
N ASN A 86 4.67 2.12 14.55
CA ASN A 86 5.26 3.33 13.98
C ASN A 86 4.66 3.67 12.60
N VAL A 87 4.58 2.69 11.69
CA VAL A 87 4.03 2.87 10.35
C VAL A 87 2.54 3.21 10.40
N HIS A 88 1.73 2.47 11.17
CA HIS A 88 0.30 2.77 11.34
C HIS A 88 0.07 4.18 11.88
N GLN A 89 0.77 4.57 12.94
CA GLN A 89 0.63 5.91 13.52
C GLN A 89 1.03 7.00 12.51
N GLY A 90 2.13 6.80 11.79
CA GLY A 90 2.57 7.73 10.75
C GLY A 90 1.56 7.86 9.61
N ILE A 91 1.02 6.75 9.11
CA ILE A 91 -0.04 6.76 8.08
C ILE A 91 -1.28 7.50 8.60
N ARG A 92 -1.74 7.20 9.82
CA ARG A 92 -2.94 7.84 10.40
C ARG A 92 -2.75 9.35 10.62
N ALA A 93 -1.54 9.79 10.96
CA ALA A 93 -1.23 11.19 11.17
C ALA A 93 -1.11 11.97 9.85
N ASN A 94 -0.45 11.40 8.84
CA ASN A 94 -0.08 12.12 7.61
C ASN A 94 -1.04 11.88 6.44
N PHE A 95 -1.75 10.74 6.44
CA PHE A 95 -2.68 10.31 5.39
C PHE A 95 -3.99 9.77 6.00
N PRO A 96 -4.74 10.57 6.79
CA PRO A 96 -5.97 10.12 7.43
C PRO A 96 -7.04 9.63 6.45
N GLU A 97 -6.94 9.99 5.17
CA GLU A 97 -7.79 9.51 4.08
C GLU A 97 -7.54 8.05 3.68
N ILE A 98 -6.37 7.48 3.98
CA ILE A 98 -6.05 6.07 3.68
C ILE A 98 -6.74 5.19 4.72
N SER A 99 -7.95 4.75 4.41
CA SER A 99 -8.76 3.92 5.31
C SER A 99 -8.42 2.43 5.24
N ASN A 100 -7.92 1.96 4.09
CA ASN A 100 -7.68 0.55 3.80
C ASN A 100 -6.18 0.24 3.74
N LEU A 101 -5.78 -0.84 4.40
CA LEU A 101 -4.43 -1.38 4.35
C LEU A 101 -4.47 -2.78 3.74
N GLY A 102 -3.54 -3.06 2.84
CA GLY A 102 -3.29 -4.38 2.28
C GLY A 102 -2.13 -5.05 3.00
N PHE A 103 -2.10 -6.38 2.96
CA PHE A 103 -0.96 -7.18 3.42
C PHE A 103 -0.64 -8.22 2.36
N PHE A 104 0.64 -8.38 2.02
CA PHE A 104 1.08 -9.40 1.05
C PHE A 104 1.84 -10.52 1.75
N VAL A 105 1.51 -11.76 1.38
CA VAL A 105 2.23 -12.97 1.81
C VAL A 105 2.35 -13.90 0.64
N TYR A 106 3.58 -14.31 0.31
CA TYR A 106 3.82 -15.43 -0.57
C TYR A 106 4.16 -16.67 0.26
N GLY A 107 3.21 -17.59 0.41
CA GLY A 107 3.42 -18.79 1.22
C GLY A 107 2.12 -19.46 1.66
N LYS A 108 2.24 -20.34 2.66
CA LYS A 108 1.08 -20.97 3.29
C LYS A 108 0.65 -20.15 4.48
N TRP A 109 -0.60 -19.73 4.46
CA TRP A 109 -1.25 -19.08 5.58
C TRP A 109 -1.52 -20.12 6.68
N THR A 110 -0.89 -19.92 7.82
CA THR A 110 -1.09 -20.65 9.06
C THR A 110 -2.10 -19.93 9.94
N ASP A 111 -2.71 -20.66 10.87
CA ASP A 111 -3.62 -20.07 11.86
C ASP A 111 -2.95 -18.94 12.67
N ASN A 112 -1.64 -19.04 12.90
CA ASN A 112 -0.90 -18.01 13.62
C ASN A 112 -0.74 -16.73 12.79
N GLU A 113 -0.51 -16.82 11.49
CA GLU A 113 -0.46 -15.65 10.59
C GLU A 113 -1.84 -14.99 10.49
N MET A 114 -2.91 -15.79 10.36
CA MET A 114 -4.28 -15.26 10.38
C MET A 114 -4.61 -14.54 11.70
N LYS A 115 -4.18 -15.08 12.85
CA LYS A 115 -4.35 -14.42 14.15
C LYS A 115 -3.57 -13.11 14.24
N LYS A 116 -2.33 -13.06 13.75
CA LYS A 116 -1.53 -11.83 13.73
C LYS A 116 -2.22 -10.73 12.92
N ILE A 117 -2.75 -11.07 11.75
CA ILE A 117 -3.47 -10.11 10.89
C ILE A 117 -4.75 -9.63 11.57
N ASN A 118 -5.52 -10.54 12.18
CA ASN A 118 -6.72 -10.16 12.94
C ASN A 118 -6.40 -9.22 14.12
N ASN A 119 -5.29 -9.43 14.82
CA ASN A 119 -4.88 -8.56 15.91
C ASN A 119 -4.59 -7.13 15.41
N ARG A 120 -3.95 -7.00 14.23
CA ARG A 120 -3.59 -5.72 13.61
C ARG A 120 -4.80 -4.93 13.11
N ALA A 121 -5.93 -5.58 12.83
CA ALA A 121 -7.16 -4.91 12.40
C ALA A 121 -7.74 -3.94 13.47
N SER A 122 -7.28 -4.05 14.72
CA SER A 122 -7.70 -3.18 15.83
C SER A 122 -6.74 -2.02 16.12
N TRP A 123 -5.65 -1.89 15.37
CA TRP A 123 -4.59 -0.89 15.56
C TRP A 123 -4.82 0.41 14.79
#